data_AF-A0A8S9GZR1-F1
#
_entry.id   AF-A0A8S9GZR1-F1
#
_cell.length_a   1.000
_cell.length_b   1.000
_cell.length_c   1.000
_cell.angle_alpha   90.00
_cell.angle_beta   90.00
_cell.angle_gamma   90.00
#
_symmetry.space_group_name_H-M   'P 1'
#
loop_
_entity.id
_entity.type
_entity.pdbx_description
1 polymer ?
#
loop_
_entity_poly.entity_id
_entity_poly.type
_entity_poly.pdbx_seq_one_letter_code
_entity_poly.pdbx_strand_id
1 'polypeptide(L)'
;MEVPRRSLAASVSTLRLIDRRKSFSYNQLPEEPIKLTVLKLDGSSFGVEVLKTATVRDLKMAVEAAFSHLPITSLGNNISWYHSFS
;
A
#
# COMPACT_ATOMS: atom_id res chain seq x y z
N MET A 1 55.10 46.94 28.04
CA MET A 1 54.93 45.67 27.32
C MET A 1 53.45 45.52 27.01
N GLU A 2 53.02 45.85 25.80
CA GLU A 2 51.65 45.60 25.35
C GLU A 2 51.74 44.56 24.24
N VAL A 3 51.10 43.40 24.45
CA VAL A 3 51.07 42.32 23.46
C VAL A 3 49.82 42.53 22.59
N PRO A 4 49.97 42.76 21.27
CA PRO A 4 48.81 42.94 20.40
C PRO A 4 48.05 41.61 20.29
N ARG A 5 46.78 41.61 20.70
CA ARG A 5 45.87 40.48 20.49
C ARG A 5 45.62 40.32 18.99
N ARG A 6 46.25 39.33 18.36
CA ARG A 6 46.01 38.95 16.97
C ARG A 6 44.65 38.26 16.86
N SER A 7 43.70 38.92 16.20
CA SER A 7 42.41 38.34 15.84
C SER A 7 42.59 37.38 14.67
N LEU A 8 42.43 36.08 14.90
CA LEU A 8 42.30 35.09 13.84
C LEU A 8 40.85 35.13 13.36
N ALA A 9 40.59 35.91 12.31
CA ALA A 9 39.35 35.79 11.56
C ALA A 9 39.36 34.41 10.89
N ALA A 10 38.74 33.42 11.52
CA ALA A 10 38.50 32.13 10.92
C ALA A 10 37.59 32.36 9.69
N SER A 11 38.18 32.20 8.50
CA SER A 11 37.42 32.14 7.26
C SER A 11 36.52 30.91 7.34
N VAL A 12 35.26 31.12 7.70
CA VAL A 12 34.24 30.07 7.67
C VAL A 12 33.93 29.88 6.20
N SER A 13 34.66 28.98 5.55
CA SER A 13 34.32 28.48 4.22
C SER A 13 32.92 27.91 4.33
N THR A 14 31.92 28.70 3.94
CA THR A 14 30.53 28.33 3.85
C THR A 14 30.48 27.07 3.02
N LEU A 15 30.37 25.93 3.69
CA LEU A 15 30.13 24.65 3.07
C LEU A 15 29.00 24.90 2.09
N ARG A 16 29.32 24.76 0.79
CA ARG A 16 28.34 24.59 -0.26
C ARG A 16 27.63 23.29 0.11
N LEU A 17 26.66 23.40 1.02
CA LEU A 17 25.55 22.49 1.17
C LEU A 17 24.89 22.51 -0.20
N ILE A 18 25.38 21.60 -1.03
CA ILE A 18 24.74 21.19 -2.26
C ILE A 18 23.33 20.84 -1.80
N ASP A 19 22.42 21.77 -2.04
CA ASP A 19 20.98 21.57 -2.00
C ASP A 19 20.70 20.53 -3.08
N ARG A 20 20.97 19.27 -2.75
CA ARG A 20 20.44 18.09 -3.41
C ARG A 20 18.94 18.16 -3.13
N ARG A 21 18.24 19.02 -3.88
CA ARG A 21 16.80 18.91 -4.11
C ARG A 21 16.59 17.53 -4.70
N LYS A 22 16.42 16.55 -3.83
CA LYS A 22 15.99 15.21 -4.16
C LYS A 22 14.55 15.41 -4.58
N SER A 23 14.30 15.64 -5.87
CA SER A 23 12.95 15.64 -6.41
C SER A 23 12.42 14.23 -6.21
N PHE A 24 11.58 14.02 -5.20
CA PHE A 24 10.86 12.78 -5.05
C PHE A 24 9.90 12.66 -6.24
N SER A 25 10.10 11.64 -7.07
CA SER A 25 9.21 11.34 -8.18
C SER A 25 7.96 10.66 -7.61
N TYR A 26 6.93 11.45 -7.30
CA TYR A 26 5.63 10.93 -6.84
C TYR A 26 4.91 10.08 -7.90
N ASN A 27 5.34 10.15 -9.17
CA ASN A 27 4.82 9.36 -10.28
C ASN A 27 5.22 7.87 -10.22
N GLN A 28 6.09 7.47 -9.29
CA GLN A 28 6.55 6.09 -9.11
C GLN A 28 6.10 5.46 -7.80
N LEU A 29 5.18 6.11 -7.07
CA LEU A 29 4.68 5.48 -5.85
C LEU A 29 3.82 4.27 -6.25
N PRO A 30 4.19 3.04 -5.84
CA PRO A 30 3.40 1.87 -6.16
C PRO A 30 1.98 2.05 -5.63
N GLU A 31 0.99 1.73 -6.46
CA GLU A 31 -0.40 1.80 -6.05
C GLU A 31 -0.68 0.63 -5.10
N GLU A 32 -0.60 0.89 -3.79
CA GLU A 32 -0.88 -0.12 -2.78
C GLU A 32 -2.34 -0.62 -2.92
N PRO A 33 -2.57 -1.94 -2.96
CA PRO A 33 -3.92 -2.50 -2.96
C PRO A 33 -4.74 -2.08 -1.74
N ILE A 34 -6.05 -1.99 -1.91
CA ILE A 34 -6.99 -1.80 -0.82
C ILE A 34 -7.33 -3.17 -0.23
N LYS A 35 -7.17 -3.28 1.09
CA LYS A 35 -7.66 -4.42 1.86
C LYS A 35 -9.11 -4.21 2.25
N LEU A 36 -9.96 -5.14 1.83
CA LEU A 36 -11.38 -5.16 2.14
C LEU A 36 -11.71 -6.35 3.03
N THR A 37 -12.71 -6.19 3.89
CA THR A 37 -13.28 -7.27 4.69
C THR A 37 -14.66 -7.60 4.15
N VAL A 38 -14.86 -8.85 3.77
CA VAL A 38 -16.14 -9.37 3.27
C VAL A 38 -16.83 -10.12 4.40
N LEU A 39 -18.05 -9.70 4.74
CA LEU A 39 -18.93 -10.39 5.68
C LEU A 39 -19.74 -11.44 4.94
N LYS A 40 -19.60 -12.71 5.34
CA LYS A 40 -20.40 -13.82 4.83
C LYS A 40 -21.75 -13.87 5.54
N LEU A 41 -22.72 -14.57 4.93
CA LEU A 41 -24.07 -14.75 5.47
C LEU A 41 -24.11 -15.57 6.78
N ASP A 42 -23.09 -16.37 7.06
CA ASP A 42 -22.93 -17.11 8.32
C ASP A 42 -22.39 -16.24 9.47
N GLY A 43 -22.21 -14.93 9.23
CA GLY A 43 -21.68 -13.97 10.19
C GLY A 43 -20.15 -13.99 10.33
N SER A 44 -19.46 -14.90 9.63
CA SER A 44 -18.00 -14.90 9.57
C SER A 44 -17.47 -13.90 8.54
N SER A 45 -16.21 -13.49 8.66
CA SER A 45 -15.59 -12.53 7.74
C SER A 45 -14.22 -12.99 7.26
N PHE A 46 -13.85 -12.59 6.04
CA PHE A 46 -12.52 -12.83 5.48
C PHE A 46 -11.98 -11.58 4.76
N GLY A 47 -10.66 -11.54 4.57
CA GLY A 47 -9.98 -10.43 3.89
C GLY A 47 -9.78 -10.71 2.40
N VAL A 48 -9.89 -9.66 1.58
CA VAL A 48 -9.54 -9.67 0.15
C VAL A 48 -8.77 -8.39 -0.19
N GLU A 49 -7.81 -8.49 -1.10
CA GLU A 49 -7.04 -7.34 -1.58
C GLU A 49 -7.35 -7.09 -3.05
N VAL A 50 -7.65 -5.83 -3.39
CA VAL A 50 -7.96 -5.39 -4.75
C VAL A 50 -7.25 -4.08 -5.05
N LEU A 51 -6.97 -3.78 -6.31
CA LEU A 51 -6.42 -2.49 -6.70
C LEU A 51 -7.36 -1.34 -6.33
N LYS A 52 -6.84 -0.13 -6.09
CA LYS A 52 -7.69 1.04 -5.79
C LYS A 52 -8.63 1.41 -6.93
N THR A 53 -8.26 1.03 -8.16
CA THR A 53 -9.03 1.20 -9.39
C THR A 53 -9.89 -0.02 -9.75
N ALA A 54 -9.93 -1.05 -8.90
CA ALA A 54 -10.66 -2.27 -9.15
C ALA A 54 -12.17 -2.01 -9.26
N THR A 55 -12.80 -2.69 -10.22
CA THR A 55 -14.24 -2.65 -10.41
C THR A 55 -14.95 -3.65 -9.49
N VAL A 56 -16.28 -3.54 -9.38
CA VAL A 56 -17.09 -4.53 -8.67
C VAL A 56 -16.92 -5.94 -9.26
N ARG A 57 -16.66 -6.05 -10.57
CA ARG A 57 -16.36 -7.33 -11.23
C ARG A 57 -15.06 -7.93 -10.70
N ASP A 58 -14.03 -7.12 -10.56
CA ASP A 58 -12.72 -7.57 -10.06
C ASP A 58 -12.82 -8.03 -8.61
N LEU A 59 -13.61 -7.33 -7.80
CA LEU A 59 -13.91 -7.75 -6.43
C LEU A 59 -14.62 -9.10 -6.37
N LYS A 60 -15.66 -9.32 -7.21
CA LYS A 60 -16.36 -10.61 -7.29
C LYS A 60 -15.40 -11.74 -7.65
N MET A 61 -14.54 -11.52 -8.63
CA MET A 61 -13.55 -12.51 -9.06
C MET A 61 -12.51 -12.81 -7.97
N ALA A 62 -12.05 -11.78 -7.25
CA ALA A 62 -11.12 -11.95 -6.14
C ALA A 62 -11.74 -12.76 -4.98
N VAL A 63 -13.04 -12.57 -4.72
CA VAL A 63 -13.80 -13.39 -3.77
C VAL A 63 -13.90 -14.83 -4.25
N GLU A 64 -14.29 -15.09 -5.50
CA GLU A 64 -14.35 -16.44 -6.06
C GLU A 64 -12.98 -17.14 -6.00
N ALA A 65 -11.91 -16.43 -6.37
CA ALA A 65 -10.54 -16.94 -6.32
C ALA A 65 -10.12 -17.30 -4.89
N ALA A 66 -10.51 -16.52 -3.89
CA ALA A 66 -10.23 -16.79 -2.47
C ALA A 66 -10.82 -18.11 -1.98
N PHE A 67 -11.85 -18.65 -2.65
CA PHE A 67 -12.46 -19.94 -2.29
C PHE A 67 -12.21 -21.05 -3.31
N SER A 68 -11.54 -20.75 -4.43
CA SER A 68 -11.30 -21.72 -5.52
C SER A 68 -10.47 -22.95 -5.12
N HIS A 69 -9.68 -22.83 -4.05
CA HIS A 69 -8.83 -23.89 -3.53
C HIS A 69 -9.53 -24.79 -2.49
N LEU A 70 -10.74 -24.44 -2.04
CA LEU A 70 -11.46 -25.25 -1.09
C LEU A 70 -12.03 -26.49 -1.80
N PRO A 71 -11.82 -27.69 -1.24
CA PRO A 71 -12.40 -28.89 -1.82
C PRO A 71 -13.92 -28.76 -1.78
N ILE A 72 -14.57 -29.00 -2.92
CA ILE A 72 -16.03 -28.90 -3.11
C ILE A 72 -16.83 -29.69 -2.05
N THR A 73 -16.19 -30.68 -1.41
CA THR A 73 -16.71 -31.50 -0.32
C THR A 73 -16.72 -30.85 1.06
N SER A 74 -15.88 -29.85 1.37
CA SER A 74 -15.89 -29.16 2.68
C SER A 74 -16.95 -28.04 2.76
N LEU A 75 -17.49 -27.66 1.60
CA LEU A 75 -18.49 -26.62 1.43
C LEU A 75 -19.80 -27.34 1.12
N GLY A 76 -20.52 -27.75 2.17
CA GLY A 76 -21.62 -28.72 2.15
C GLY A 76 -22.86 -28.42 1.30
N ASN A 77 -22.74 -27.62 0.24
CA ASN A 77 -23.59 -27.63 -0.95
C ASN A 77 -22.87 -26.84 -2.06
N ASN A 78 -22.93 -27.34 -3.28
CA ASN A 78 -22.42 -26.75 -4.51
C ASN A 78 -22.77 -25.24 -4.59
N ILE A 79 -21.80 -24.34 -4.32
CA ILE A 79 -22.04 -22.90 -4.44
C ILE A 79 -22.16 -22.55 -5.92
N SER A 80 -23.40 -22.41 -6.40
CA SER A 80 -23.67 -21.75 -7.67
C SER A 80 -23.56 -20.23 -7.43
N TRP A 81 -22.44 -19.64 -7.85
CA TRP A 81 -22.22 -18.20 -7.78
C TRP A 81 -23.27 -17.36 -8.54
N TYR A 82 -24.08 -18.01 -9.37
CA TYR A 82 -25.21 -17.44 -10.11
C TYR A 82 -26.32 -16.84 -9.22
N HIS A 83 -26.59 -17.41 -8.04
CA HIS A 83 -27.67 -16.93 -7.17
C HIS A 83 -27.24 -15.80 -6.23
N SER A 84 -25.95 -15.66 -5.93
CA SER A 84 -25.45 -14.78 -4.85
C SER A 84 -25.32 -13.31 -5.23
N PHE A 85 -25.47 -12.96 -6.50
CA PHE A 85 -25.15 -11.62 -7.03
C PHE A 85 -26.18 -11.03 -8.00
N SER A 86 -27.41 -11.55 -8.02
CA SER A 86 -28.52 -10.96 -8.78
C SER A 86 -29.03 -9.66 -8.17
#